data_AF-A0A3L6LAP7-F1
#
_entry.id   AF-A0A3L6LAP7-F1
#
_cell.length_a   1.000
_cell.length_b   1.000
_cell.length_c   1.000
_cell.angle_alpha   90.00
_cell.angle_beta   90.00
_cell.angle_gamma   90.00
#
_symmetry.space_group_name_H-M   'P 1'
#
loop_
_entity.id
_entity.type
_entity.pdbx_description
1 polymer ?
#
loop_
_entity_poly.entity_id
_entity_poly.type
_entity_poly.pdbx_seq_one_letter_code
_entity_poly.pdbx_strand_id
1 'polypeptide(L)'
;MCVFFAKFGTSSFEFSGKTGDIIVNKKAYTKLLEMRSYIVFVAVITLQHICVNSKAHENNIVNGKEFEALCGFVNLALDTQTPEDLERKVKETEDEIQGETEAPEESVKKLEELKLKAKTYKEENGDLWNGRALSAIRKNLTEALYGNGHKQVVVGRTRGGRSELCGRAGGQPGNKAGDTLALDLLCICAASSEGKGGSAVCCDGCNTTYVGSWVPQRNSPDHWNLLHPKCSNVRREKTRPLQALSEAVAFFLGELQEIPGSSSDSRNLLGARGADLHNGCDGSTEVGHGRCVIYLPRHVNESTPTISWYLKLREAATRMEELIQAEEYLVKIQNQVNELKREARPVPNNSSEKEKDESNNTDNGLEGKKPTTSSKRGCSGFESKVTCLEQKPRCEWNGSECVTPIRRLFTSSGVNRLPAPLKLFFLVF
;
A
#
# COMPACT_ATOMS: atom_id res chain seq x y z
N MET A 1 1.47 5.84 -23.30
CA MET A 1 0.39 6.41 -24.14
C MET A 1 -0.30 7.47 -23.32
N CYS A 2 -0.12 8.76 -23.61
CA CYS A 2 -0.71 9.84 -22.83
C CYS A 2 -2.11 10.15 -23.37
N VAL A 3 -3.12 10.03 -22.51
CA VAL A 3 -4.49 10.45 -22.81
C VAL A 3 -4.86 11.53 -21.81
N PHE A 4 -5.14 12.74 -22.30
CA PHE A 4 -5.70 13.83 -21.50
C PHE A 4 -6.92 14.41 -22.21
N PHE A 5 -8.03 14.51 -21.49
CA PHE A 5 -9.26 15.14 -21.95
C PHE A 5 -9.12 16.67 -21.91
N ALA A 6 -9.15 17.32 -23.07
CA ALA A 6 -9.32 18.76 -23.16
C ALA A 6 -10.82 19.12 -23.04
N LYS A 7 -11.24 19.61 -21.87
CA LYS A 7 -12.60 20.08 -21.63
C LYS A 7 -12.73 21.53 -22.12
N PHE A 8 -13.11 21.73 -23.38
CA PHE A 8 -13.38 23.07 -23.91
C PHE A 8 -14.65 23.66 -23.29
N GLY A 9 -14.50 24.77 -22.57
CA GLY A 9 -15.63 25.55 -22.06
C GLY A 9 -16.34 26.28 -23.19
N THR A 10 -17.65 26.09 -23.30
CA THR A 10 -18.51 26.80 -24.26
C THR A 10 -18.84 28.19 -23.73
N SER A 11 -18.16 29.23 -24.23
CA SER A 11 -18.61 30.61 -24.07
C SER A 11 -19.71 30.93 -25.08
N SER A 12 -20.92 31.16 -24.57
CA SER A 12 -22.08 31.53 -25.38
C SER A 12 -21.88 32.88 -26.06
N PHE A 13 -22.19 32.96 -27.36
CA PHE A 13 -22.42 34.21 -28.07
C PHE A 13 -23.90 34.29 -28.43
N GLU A 14 -24.65 35.17 -27.75
CA GLU A 14 -25.97 35.58 -28.23
C GLU A 14 -25.81 36.50 -29.45
N PHE A 15 -26.64 36.29 -30.47
CA PHE A 15 -26.86 37.27 -31.52
C PHE A 15 -28.36 37.46 -31.73
N SER A 16 -28.85 38.61 -31.31
CA SER A 16 -30.23 39.04 -31.56
C SER A 16 -30.31 39.74 -32.92
N GLY A 17 -31.34 39.43 -33.71
CA GLY A 17 -31.74 40.25 -34.86
C GLY A 17 -31.81 39.54 -36.22
N LYS A 18 -33.05 39.26 -36.62
CA LYS A 18 -33.64 39.30 -37.99
C LYS A 18 -32.85 38.69 -39.17
N THR A 19 -33.55 37.77 -39.84
CA THR A 19 -33.25 37.19 -41.16
C THR A 19 -32.81 38.20 -42.22
N GLY A 20 -31.65 37.95 -42.82
CA GLY A 20 -31.10 38.59 -44.02
C GLY A 20 -29.80 37.88 -44.43
N ASP A 21 -29.57 37.70 -45.73
CA ASP A 21 -28.59 36.74 -46.26
C ASP A 21 -27.13 37.00 -45.85
N ILE A 22 -26.49 36.00 -45.21
CA ILE A 22 -25.05 36.04 -44.93
C ILE A 22 -24.28 35.46 -46.13
N ILE A 23 -23.89 36.31 -47.07
CA ILE A 23 -22.84 35.99 -48.05
C ILE A 23 -21.51 35.92 -47.31
N VAL A 24 -21.11 34.72 -46.89
CA VAL A 24 -19.81 34.50 -46.23
C VAL A 24 -18.69 34.78 -47.22
N ASN A 25 -18.03 35.94 -47.06
CA ASN A 25 -16.93 36.34 -47.92
C ASN A 25 -15.78 35.32 -47.83
N LYS A 26 -15.52 34.61 -48.94
CA LYS A 26 -14.55 33.51 -49.04
C LYS A 26 -13.17 33.89 -48.46
N LYS A 27 -12.77 35.16 -48.57
CA LYS A 27 -11.49 35.71 -48.11
C LYS A 27 -11.37 35.81 -46.58
N ALA A 28 -12.50 35.95 -45.86
CA ALA A 28 -12.54 35.92 -44.41
C ALA A 28 -12.40 34.48 -43.89
N TYR A 29 -13.05 33.52 -44.55
CA TYR A 29 -12.98 32.11 -44.18
C TYR A 29 -11.57 31.52 -44.38
N THR A 30 -10.83 31.92 -45.42
CA THR A 30 -9.42 31.51 -45.59
C THR A 30 -8.54 32.00 -44.45
N LYS A 31 -8.62 33.28 -44.06
CA LYS A 31 -7.84 33.80 -42.93
C LYS A 31 -8.16 33.11 -41.60
N LEU A 32 -9.42 32.72 -41.39
CA LEU A 32 -9.85 32.04 -40.17
C LEU A 32 -9.40 30.56 -40.15
N LEU A 33 -9.33 29.91 -41.32
CA LEU A 33 -8.69 28.60 -41.50
C LEU A 33 -7.17 28.66 -41.34
N GLU A 34 -6.50 29.66 -41.90
CA GLU A 34 -5.04 29.86 -41.73
C GLU A 34 -4.68 30.10 -40.26
N MET A 35 -5.42 30.97 -39.54
CA MET A 35 -5.21 31.16 -38.10
C MET A 35 -5.48 29.88 -37.29
N ARG A 36 -6.51 29.10 -37.64
CA ARG A 36 -6.76 27.81 -36.98
C ARG A 36 -5.65 26.80 -37.26
N SER A 37 -5.18 26.68 -38.50
CA SER A 37 -4.02 25.86 -38.85
C SER A 37 -2.77 26.33 -38.11
N TYR A 38 -2.50 27.63 -38.03
CA TYR A 38 -1.34 28.17 -37.33
C TYR A 38 -1.39 27.91 -35.82
N ILE A 39 -2.55 28.11 -35.17
CA ILE A 39 -2.74 27.79 -33.75
C ILE A 39 -2.57 26.28 -33.50
N VAL A 40 -3.10 25.41 -34.37
CA VAL A 40 -2.88 23.96 -34.28
C VAL A 40 -1.41 23.61 -34.51
N PHE A 41 -0.71 24.27 -35.44
CA PHE A 41 0.71 24.02 -35.70
C PHE A 41 1.59 24.47 -34.53
N VAL A 42 1.31 25.63 -33.92
CA VAL A 42 1.99 26.11 -32.71
C VAL A 42 1.67 25.22 -31.50
N ALA A 43 0.43 24.74 -31.37
CA ALA A 43 0.07 23.77 -30.33
C ALA A 43 0.79 22.43 -30.54
N VAL A 44 0.89 21.93 -31.78
CA VAL A 44 1.63 20.71 -32.12
C VAL A 44 3.14 20.88 -31.92
N ILE A 45 3.72 22.04 -32.27
CA ILE A 45 5.15 22.32 -32.04
C ILE A 45 5.46 22.46 -30.55
N THR A 46 4.61 23.13 -29.77
CA THR A 46 4.78 23.21 -28.30
C THR A 46 4.58 21.85 -27.64
N LEU A 47 3.57 21.06 -28.05
CA LEU A 47 3.41 19.66 -27.63
C LEU A 47 4.57 18.77 -28.07
N GLN A 48 5.15 18.99 -29.25
CA GLN A 48 6.35 18.27 -29.69
C GLN A 48 7.58 18.67 -28.88
N HIS A 49 7.78 19.95 -28.56
CA HIS A 49 8.87 20.36 -27.66
C HIS A 49 8.70 19.79 -26.24
N ILE A 50 7.46 19.73 -25.72
CA ILE A 50 7.16 19.07 -24.43
C ILE A 50 7.44 17.55 -24.51
N CYS A 51 7.04 16.88 -25.60
CA CYS A 51 7.25 15.44 -25.80
C CYS A 51 8.70 15.06 -26.17
N VAL A 52 9.47 15.95 -26.80
CA VAL A 52 10.89 15.74 -27.12
C VAL A 52 11.74 15.96 -25.87
N ASN A 53 11.45 16.97 -25.04
CA ASN A 53 12.08 17.11 -23.72
C ASN A 53 11.75 15.93 -22.79
N SER A 54 10.58 15.28 -22.94
CA SER A 54 10.25 14.03 -22.23
C SER A 54 11.06 12.80 -22.67
N LYS A 55 11.81 12.86 -23.79
CA LYS A 55 12.64 11.75 -24.30
C LYS A 55 14.15 12.03 -24.27
N ALA A 56 14.56 13.21 -23.80
CA ALA A 56 15.96 13.61 -23.66
C ALA A 56 16.49 13.46 -22.22
N HIS A 57 15.69 12.91 -21.31
CA HIS A 57 16.17 12.43 -20.00
C HIS A 57 16.02 10.90 -19.99
N GLU A 58 17.10 10.22 -20.38
CA GLU A 58 17.42 8.96 -19.73
C GLU A 58 17.55 9.31 -18.24
N ASN A 59 16.64 8.79 -17.41
CA ASN A 59 16.66 9.08 -15.99
C ASN A 59 17.97 8.51 -15.45
N ASN A 60 18.93 9.37 -15.09
CA ASN A 60 20.14 8.93 -14.42
C ASN A 60 19.76 8.51 -13.00
N ILE A 61 19.32 7.25 -12.89
CA ILE A 61 18.88 6.65 -11.63
C ILE A 61 20.13 6.38 -10.80
N VAL A 62 20.23 7.12 -9.70
CA VAL A 62 21.33 7.06 -8.74
C VAL A 62 20.69 6.75 -7.40
N ASN A 63 21.27 5.81 -6.63
CA ASN A 63 20.75 5.33 -5.36
C ASN A 63 19.45 4.50 -5.45
N GLY A 64 19.23 3.80 -6.57
CA GLY A 64 18.00 3.03 -6.79
C GLY A 64 17.75 1.96 -5.72
N LYS A 65 18.78 1.19 -5.38
CA LYS A 65 18.68 0.14 -4.37
C LYS A 65 18.63 0.70 -2.96
N GLU A 66 19.40 1.75 -2.68
CA GLU A 66 19.43 2.42 -1.40
C GLU A 66 18.10 3.13 -1.09
N PHE A 67 17.43 3.64 -2.13
CA PHE A 67 16.04 4.09 -2.07
C PHE A 67 15.09 2.93 -1.77
N GLU A 68 15.21 1.78 -2.45
CA GLU A 68 14.39 0.60 -2.14
C GLU A 68 14.60 0.11 -0.70
N ALA A 69 15.85 0.09 -0.21
CA ALA A 69 16.21 -0.31 1.15
C ALA A 69 15.59 0.62 2.21
N LEU A 70 15.73 1.94 2.06
CA LEU A 70 15.06 2.90 2.96
C LEU A 70 13.53 2.83 2.81
N CYS A 71 13.02 2.61 1.60
CA CYS A 71 11.59 2.48 1.36
C CYS A 71 10.98 1.24 2.02
N GLY A 72 11.73 0.15 2.24
CA GLY A 72 11.26 -0.99 3.06
C GLY A 72 10.86 -0.56 4.48
N PHE A 73 11.68 0.28 5.11
CA PHE A 73 11.41 0.84 6.44
C PHE A 73 10.34 1.92 6.43
N VAL A 74 10.38 2.86 5.47
CA VAL A 74 9.35 3.91 5.32
C VAL A 74 7.98 3.28 5.13
N ASN A 75 7.90 2.19 4.37
CA ASN A 75 6.69 1.41 4.17
C ASN A 75 6.12 0.86 5.49
N LEU A 76 6.96 0.22 6.32
CA LEU A 76 6.55 -0.25 7.65
C LEU A 76 6.10 0.91 8.54
N ALA A 77 6.83 2.03 8.51
CA ALA A 77 6.53 3.23 9.31
C ALA A 77 5.20 3.92 8.91
N LEU A 78 4.79 3.79 7.65
CA LEU A 78 3.51 4.30 7.14
C LEU A 78 2.33 3.33 7.35
N ASP A 79 2.56 2.11 7.88
CA ASP A 79 1.49 1.16 8.17
C ASP A 79 0.81 1.44 9.51
N THR A 80 0.03 2.53 9.54
CA THR A 80 -0.83 2.85 10.70
C THR A 80 -2.14 2.04 10.71
N GLN A 81 -2.46 1.33 9.62
CA GLN A 81 -3.71 0.57 9.48
C GLN A 81 -3.63 -0.76 10.20
N THR A 82 -2.50 -1.47 10.15
CA THR A 82 -2.32 -2.78 10.82
C THR A 82 -2.69 -2.74 12.32
N PRO A 83 -2.24 -1.78 13.15
CA PRO A 83 -2.67 -1.69 14.56
C PRO A 83 -4.16 -1.44 14.77
N GLU A 84 -4.81 -0.69 13.86
CA GLU A 84 -6.24 -0.37 13.93
C GLU A 84 -7.13 -1.54 13.50
N ASP A 85 -6.71 -2.25 12.45
CA ASP A 85 -7.35 -3.48 12.02
C ASP A 85 -7.22 -4.58 13.10
N LEU A 86 -6.07 -4.69 13.77
CA LEU A 86 -5.86 -5.60 14.90
C LEU A 86 -6.81 -5.29 16.06
N GLU A 87 -6.91 -4.02 16.50
CA GLU A 87 -7.84 -3.60 17.55
C GLU A 87 -9.30 -3.93 17.18
N ARG A 88 -9.70 -3.67 15.93
CA ARG A 88 -11.05 -3.96 15.44
C ARG A 88 -11.34 -5.47 15.46
N LYS A 89 -10.49 -6.28 14.85
CA LYS A 89 -10.67 -7.73 14.78
C LYS A 89 -10.77 -8.37 16.15
N VAL A 90 -9.95 -7.95 17.11
CA VAL A 90 -9.98 -8.49 18.48
C VAL A 90 -11.35 -8.28 19.14
N LYS A 91 -12.00 -7.13 18.90
CA LYS A 91 -13.37 -6.86 19.36
C LYS A 91 -14.40 -7.71 18.60
N GLU A 92 -14.30 -7.78 17.27
CA GLU A 92 -15.18 -8.62 16.43
C GLU A 92 -15.14 -10.09 16.86
N THR A 93 -13.93 -10.63 17.10
CA THR A 93 -13.70 -11.99 17.60
C THR A 93 -14.27 -12.22 19.00
N GLU A 94 -14.17 -11.22 19.90
CA GLU A 94 -14.76 -11.30 21.24
C GLU A 94 -16.28 -11.32 21.20
N ASP A 95 -16.91 -10.45 20.41
CA ASP A 95 -18.36 -10.39 20.25
C ASP A 95 -18.92 -11.72 19.70
N GLU A 96 -18.23 -12.35 18.74
CA GLU A 96 -18.59 -13.68 18.22
C GLU A 96 -18.44 -14.83 19.24
N ILE A 97 -17.41 -14.76 20.10
CA ILE A 97 -17.21 -15.73 21.19
C ILE A 97 -18.31 -15.60 22.24
N GLN A 98 -18.65 -14.38 22.66
CA GLN A 98 -19.62 -14.13 23.71
C GLN A 98 -21.07 -14.30 23.25
N GLY A 99 -21.34 -14.15 21.95
CA GLY A 99 -22.68 -14.25 21.36
C GLY A 99 -23.44 -15.53 21.74
N GLU A 100 -24.71 -15.33 22.11
CA GLU A 100 -25.64 -16.38 22.57
C GLU A 100 -25.81 -17.52 21.55
N THR A 101 -26.13 -18.72 22.04
CA THR A 101 -26.50 -19.86 21.20
C THR A 101 -27.36 -20.85 21.98
N GLU A 102 -28.48 -21.25 21.37
CA GLU A 102 -29.27 -22.40 21.83
C GLU A 102 -28.50 -23.70 21.52
N ALA A 103 -28.13 -24.44 22.57
CA ALA A 103 -27.34 -25.67 22.46
C ALA A 103 -27.74 -26.68 23.56
N PRO A 104 -27.47 -27.99 23.39
CA PRO A 104 -27.62 -28.98 24.45
C PRO A 104 -26.77 -28.66 25.68
N GLU A 105 -27.22 -29.06 26.87
CA GLU A 105 -26.60 -28.69 28.16
C GLU A 105 -25.09 -28.99 28.25
N GLU A 106 -24.63 -30.13 27.71
CA GLU A 106 -23.20 -30.48 27.65
C GLU A 106 -22.39 -29.50 26.76
N SER A 107 -22.98 -29.07 25.64
CA SER A 107 -22.39 -28.09 24.73
C SER A 107 -22.39 -26.69 25.36
N VAL A 108 -23.42 -26.33 26.14
CA VAL A 108 -23.46 -25.07 26.91
C VAL A 108 -22.30 -25.02 27.90
N LYS A 109 -22.05 -26.08 28.68
CA LYS A 109 -20.94 -26.09 29.63
C LYS A 109 -19.58 -25.86 28.94
N LYS A 110 -19.30 -26.57 27.85
CA LYS A 110 -18.05 -26.41 27.07
C LYS A 110 -17.94 -25.01 26.44
N LEU A 111 -19.07 -24.44 26.00
CA LEU A 111 -19.13 -23.08 25.45
C LEU A 111 -18.78 -22.03 26.52
N GLU A 112 -19.33 -22.14 27.73
CA GLU A 112 -19.00 -21.24 28.84
C GLU A 112 -17.55 -21.36 29.29
N GLU A 113 -16.97 -22.57 29.29
CA GLU A 113 -15.53 -22.77 29.54
C GLU A 113 -14.64 -22.04 28.51
N LEU A 114 -15.02 -22.05 27.22
CA LEU A 114 -14.32 -21.31 26.17
C LEU A 114 -14.51 -19.78 26.26
N LYS A 115 -15.73 -19.32 26.56
CA LYS A 115 -16.01 -17.89 26.80
C LYS A 115 -15.22 -17.33 27.98
N LEU A 116 -15.18 -18.06 29.09
CA LEU A 116 -14.39 -17.70 30.27
C LEU A 116 -12.91 -17.63 29.92
N LYS A 117 -12.38 -18.63 29.20
CA LYS A 117 -10.98 -18.66 28.76
C LYS A 117 -10.60 -17.46 27.88
N ALA A 118 -11.45 -17.06 26.93
CA ALA A 118 -11.22 -15.86 26.12
C ALA A 118 -11.23 -14.59 26.96
N LYS A 119 -12.18 -14.48 27.89
CA LYS A 119 -12.29 -13.34 28.81
C LYS A 119 -11.06 -13.22 29.71
N THR A 120 -10.65 -14.30 30.38
CA THR A 120 -9.45 -14.33 31.22
C THR A 120 -8.20 -13.96 30.42
N TYR A 121 -8.02 -14.51 29.22
CA TYR A 121 -6.89 -14.15 28.37
C TYR A 121 -6.84 -12.66 28.03
N LYS A 122 -8.00 -12.06 27.71
CA LYS A 122 -8.09 -10.61 27.43
C LYS A 122 -7.85 -9.77 28.68
N GLU A 123 -8.30 -10.21 29.86
CA GLU A 123 -8.04 -9.54 31.15
C GLU A 123 -6.55 -9.58 31.52
N GLU A 124 -5.89 -10.74 31.36
CA GLU A 124 -4.46 -10.93 31.59
C GLU A 124 -3.57 -10.12 30.64
N ASN A 125 -4.00 -9.96 29.38
CA ASN A 125 -3.26 -9.26 28.30
C ASN A 125 -3.87 -7.88 27.95
N GLY A 126 -4.66 -7.29 28.86
CA GLY A 126 -5.40 -6.05 28.61
C GLY A 126 -4.54 -4.81 28.32
N ASP A 127 -3.23 -4.92 28.58
CA ASP A 127 -2.25 -3.91 28.27
C ASP A 127 -1.91 -3.81 26.77
N LEU A 128 -2.02 -4.91 26.00
CA LEU A 128 -1.71 -4.96 24.56
C LEU A 128 -2.64 -4.07 23.71
N TRP A 129 -3.96 -4.18 23.92
CA TRP A 129 -4.99 -3.61 23.04
C TRP A 129 -5.50 -2.24 23.47
N ASN A 130 -5.14 -1.74 24.65
CA ASN A 130 -5.66 -0.46 25.10
C ASN A 130 -5.11 0.70 24.26
N GLY A 131 -5.85 1.81 24.23
CA GLY A 131 -5.49 2.99 23.44
C GLY A 131 -4.10 3.57 23.74
N ARG A 132 -3.48 3.32 24.90
CA ARG A 132 -2.11 3.76 25.19
C ARG A 132 -1.07 2.91 24.46
N ALA A 133 -1.26 1.59 24.38
CA ALA A 133 -0.35 0.70 23.65
C ALA A 133 -0.43 0.96 22.13
N LEU A 134 -1.64 1.07 21.59
CA LEU A 134 -1.83 1.42 20.17
C LEU A 134 -1.35 2.84 19.84
N SER A 135 -1.45 3.78 20.80
CA SER A 135 -0.82 5.11 20.67
C SER A 135 0.71 5.03 20.72
N ALA A 136 1.30 4.14 21.54
CA ALA A 136 2.74 3.92 21.57
C ALA A 136 3.29 3.32 20.27
N ILE A 137 2.56 2.38 19.64
CA ILE A 137 2.90 1.87 18.30
C ILE A 137 2.88 3.00 17.27
N ARG A 138 1.76 3.72 17.13
CA ARG A 138 1.64 4.85 16.20
C ARG A 138 2.71 5.92 16.45
N LYS A 139 3.01 6.22 17.72
CA LYS A 139 4.08 7.13 18.13
C LYS A 139 5.43 6.65 17.62
N ASN A 140 5.82 5.41 17.87
CA ASN A 140 7.12 4.89 17.44
C ASN A 140 7.26 4.82 15.91
N LEU A 141 6.19 4.43 15.18
CA LEU A 141 6.15 4.49 13.71
C LEU A 141 6.36 5.94 13.21
N THR A 142 5.66 6.91 13.81
CA THR A 142 5.79 8.35 13.47
C THR A 142 7.18 8.90 13.80
N GLU A 143 7.74 8.53 14.96
CA GLU A 143 9.06 8.98 15.40
C GLU A 143 10.20 8.38 14.58
N ALA A 144 10.02 7.19 13.99
CA ALA A 144 10.97 6.66 13.01
C ALA A 144 11.03 7.51 11.72
N LEU A 145 9.88 8.04 11.26
CA LEU A 145 9.81 8.91 10.09
C LEU A 145 10.33 10.32 10.37
N TYR A 146 9.95 10.91 11.50
CA TYR A 146 10.03 12.37 11.70
C TYR A 146 10.80 12.81 12.97
N GLY A 147 11.16 11.88 13.84
CA GLY A 147 11.79 12.16 15.14
C GLY A 147 10.78 12.48 16.25
N ASN A 148 11.30 12.54 17.48
CA ASN A 148 10.52 12.68 18.72
C ASN A 148 9.55 13.87 18.68
N GLY A 149 8.24 13.60 18.83
CA GLY A 149 7.20 14.62 18.90
C GLY A 149 6.87 15.34 17.58
N HIS A 150 7.44 14.94 16.44
CA HIS A 150 7.17 15.55 15.14
C HIS A 150 6.16 14.74 14.30
N LYS A 151 5.42 15.43 13.42
CA LYS A 151 4.43 14.83 12.49
C LYS A 151 4.76 15.04 11.01
N GLN A 152 5.89 15.69 10.74
CA GLN A 152 6.42 16.02 9.43
C GLN A 152 7.94 16.17 9.55
N VAL A 153 8.66 16.23 8.44
CA VAL A 153 10.12 16.41 8.47
C VAL A 153 10.49 17.78 9.05
N VAL A 154 11.19 17.78 10.19
CA VAL A 154 11.70 19.00 10.83
C VAL A 154 13.22 18.90 10.92
N VAL A 155 13.91 19.77 10.17
CA VAL A 155 15.35 19.98 10.36
C VAL A 155 15.54 21.28 11.13
N GLY A 156 15.91 21.15 12.41
CA GLY A 156 16.19 22.29 13.27
C GLY A 156 17.36 23.15 12.79
N ARG A 157 17.62 24.26 13.48
CA ARG A 157 18.81 25.10 13.23
C ARG A 157 20.10 24.32 13.51
N THR A 158 20.65 23.67 12.49
CA THR A 158 22.02 23.17 12.48
C THR A 158 23.00 24.24 11.98
N ARG A 159 24.29 24.09 12.28
CA ARG A 159 25.35 24.78 11.55
C ARG A 159 25.60 24.01 10.25
N GLY A 160 25.58 24.71 9.12
CA GLY A 160 25.88 24.14 7.80
C GLY A 160 24.69 23.61 7.00
N GLY A 161 25.01 23.11 5.80
CA GLY A 161 24.06 22.62 4.81
C GLY A 161 23.91 21.09 4.83
N ARG A 162 23.69 20.51 3.65
CA ARG A 162 23.40 19.08 3.46
C ARG A 162 24.51 18.15 3.94
N SER A 163 25.78 18.45 3.65
CA SER A 163 26.92 17.65 4.11
C SER A 163 27.03 17.60 5.65
N GLU A 164 26.79 18.70 6.36
CA GLU A 164 26.77 18.68 7.84
C GLU A 164 25.65 17.80 8.45
N LEU A 165 24.58 17.51 7.70
CA LEU A 165 23.50 16.62 8.14
C LEU A 165 23.77 15.17 7.73
N CYS A 166 24.08 14.97 6.45
CA CYS A 166 24.07 13.68 5.77
C CYS A 166 25.42 12.95 5.87
N GLY A 167 26.54 13.66 5.78
CA GLY A 167 27.89 13.10 5.74
C GLY A 167 28.89 14.21 5.48
N ARG A 168 29.81 14.41 6.41
CA ARG A 168 30.70 15.57 6.46
C ARG A 168 31.94 15.37 5.58
N ALA A 169 32.64 16.48 5.32
CA ALA A 169 33.90 16.53 4.58
C ALA A 169 34.90 15.47 5.05
N GLY A 170 35.62 14.86 4.10
CA GLY A 170 36.57 13.78 4.38
C GLY A 170 35.90 12.46 4.81
N GLY A 171 34.67 12.21 4.36
CA GLY A 171 33.93 10.98 4.68
C GLY A 171 33.55 10.84 6.16
N GLN A 172 33.41 11.96 6.89
CA GLN A 172 33.05 11.90 8.30
C GLN A 172 31.54 11.70 8.48
N PRO A 173 31.06 11.05 9.57
CA PRO A 173 29.63 10.85 9.79
C PRO A 173 28.83 12.17 9.83
N GLY A 174 27.61 12.12 9.30
CA GLY A 174 26.68 13.25 9.33
C GLY A 174 26.16 13.51 10.74
N ASN A 175 25.97 14.78 11.13
CA ASN A 175 25.47 15.11 12.47
C ASN A 175 24.01 14.66 12.70
N LYS A 176 23.32 14.24 11.64
CA LYS A 176 21.91 13.80 11.64
C LYS A 176 21.65 12.52 10.83
N ALA A 177 22.70 11.85 10.38
CA ALA A 177 22.63 10.55 9.72
C ALA A 177 22.01 9.52 10.67
N GLY A 178 20.84 8.99 10.33
CA GLY A 178 20.14 8.00 11.15
C GLY A 178 19.25 8.57 12.26
N ASP A 179 19.07 9.89 12.36
CA ASP A 179 18.10 10.48 13.30
C ASP A 179 16.66 10.11 12.90
N THR A 180 16.35 10.15 11.59
CA THR A 180 15.00 9.90 11.03
C THR A 180 15.08 9.31 9.61
N LEU A 181 14.16 8.42 9.25
CA LEU A 181 14.07 7.86 7.89
C LEU A 181 13.86 8.92 6.81
N ALA A 182 13.05 9.94 7.11
CA ALA A 182 12.76 10.97 6.13
C ALA A 182 14.00 11.80 5.78
N LEU A 183 14.84 12.11 6.77
CA LEU A 183 16.09 12.82 6.51
C LEU A 183 17.08 11.96 5.72
N ASP A 184 17.24 10.68 6.08
CA ASP A 184 18.13 9.76 5.35
C ASP A 184 17.70 9.61 3.88
N LEU A 185 16.39 9.49 3.62
CA LEU A 185 15.84 9.44 2.26
C LEU A 185 16.10 10.74 1.48
N LEU A 186 15.94 11.90 2.14
CA LEU A 186 16.26 13.20 1.52
C LEU A 186 17.76 13.32 1.20
N CYS A 187 18.63 12.86 2.09
CA CYS A 187 20.08 12.83 1.90
C CYS A 187 20.50 12.05 0.64
N ILE A 188 19.86 10.89 0.36
CA ILE A 188 20.15 10.11 -0.85
C ILE A 188 19.32 10.52 -2.09
N CYS A 189 18.17 11.18 -1.98
CA CYS A 189 17.25 11.37 -3.11
C CYS A 189 16.85 12.79 -3.46
N ALA A 190 16.94 13.74 -2.54
CA ALA A 190 16.47 15.11 -2.79
C ALA A 190 17.37 15.83 -3.80
N ALA A 191 16.78 16.69 -4.63
CA ALA A 191 17.50 17.52 -5.60
C ALA A 191 18.59 18.37 -4.92
N SER A 192 19.72 18.57 -5.61
CA SER A 192 20.80 19.46 -5.15
C SER A 192 21.07 20.56 -6.16
N SER A 193 21.60 21.69 -5.67
CA SER A 193 22.24 22.73 -6.50
C SER A 193 23.63 22.32 -6.96
N GLU A 194 24.24 21.32 -6.32
CA GLU A 194 25.64 20.97 -6.50
C GLU A 194 25.86 20.05 -7.71
N GLY A 195 26.73 20.49 -8.63
CA GLY A 195 27.25 19.71 -9.76
C GLY A 195 26.22 19.25 -10.79
N LYS A 196 26.70 18.56 -11.83
CA LYS A 196 25.85 17.92 -12.85
C LYS A 196 25.04 16.74 -12.29
N GLY A 197 25.42 16.23 -11.12
CA GLY A 197 24.67 15.22 -10.37
C GLY A 197 23.45 15.76 -9.63
N GLY A 198 23.27 17.08 -9.50
CA GLY A 198 22.19 17.71 -8.73
C GLY A 198 20.77 17.31 -9.13
N SER A 199 20.54 17.00 -10.42
CA SER A 199 19.26 16.57 -10.98
C SER A 199 19.04 15.05 -11.05
N ALA A 200 20.00 14.23 -10.60
CA ALA A 200 19.83 12.78 -10.53
C ALA A 200 18.62 12.37 -9.66
N VAL A 201 18.07 11.19 -9.90
CA VAL A 201 16.84 10.72 -9.24
C VAL A 201 17.02 9.32 -8.65
N CYS A 202 16.35 9.02 -7.53
CA CYS A 202 16.41 7.69 -6.93
C CYS A 202 15.55 6.63 -7.61
N CYS A 203 14.53 7.04 -8.34
CA CYS A 203 13.53 6.15 -8.91
C CYS A 203 12.80 6.83 -10.06
N ASP A 204 12.04 6.06 -10.83
CA ASP A 204 11.14 6.63 -11.83
C ASP A 204 10.09 7.55 -11.17
N GLY A 205 10.15 8.83 -11.55
CA GLY A 205 9.31 9.87 -10.98
C GLY A 205 9.73 10.36 -9.58
N CYS A 206 10.91 10.00 -9.07
CA CYS A 206 11.52 10.59 -7.87
C CYS A 206 12.17 11.98 -8.12
N ASN A 207 11.95 12.59 -9.29
CA ASN A 207 12.42 13.95 -9.54
C ASN A 207 11.77 14.92 -8.54
N THR A 208 12.57 15.77 -7.89
CA THR A 208 12.12 16.79 -6.93
C THR A 208 12.50 18.22 -7.36
N THR A 209 13.16 18.43 -8.50
CA THR A 209 13.69 19.74 -8.90
C THR A 209 12.64 20.84 -9.09
N TYR A 210 11.37 20.49 -9.28
CA TYR A 210 10.26 21.46 -9.39
C TYR A 210 9.89 22.16 -8.08
N VAL A 211 10.31 21.63 -6.91
CA VAL A 211 10.28 22.36 -5.63
C VAL A 211 11.63 23.02 -5.29
N GLY A 212 12.50 23.17 -6.31
CA GLY A 212 13.85 23.71 -6.21
C GLY A 212 14.85 22.70 -5.65
N SER A 213 16.08 23.15 -5.40
CA SER A 213 17.08 22.37 -4.68
C SER A 213 16.69 22.21 -3.21
N TRP A 214 17.06 21.09 -2.59
CA TRP A 214 16.76 20.84 -1.19
C TRP A 214 17.66 21.68 -0.27
N VAL A 215 17.01 22.55 0.50
CA VAL A 215 17.59 23.35 1.58
C VAL A 215 16.96 22.83 2.88
N PRO A 216 17.70 22.07 3.72
CA PRO A 216 17.12 21.26 4.80
C PRO A 216 16.18 22.01 5.75
N GLN A 217 16.54 23.22 6.15
CA GLN A 217 15.78 24.04 7.10
C GLN A 217 14.61 24.81 6.44
N ARG A 218 14.40 24.68 5.12
CA ARG A 218 13.43 25.45 4.33
C ARG A 218 12.34 24.61 3.67
N ASN A 219 12.71 23.55 2.95
CA ASN A 219 11.80 22.81 2.05
C ASN A 219 11.92 21.28 2.17
N SER A 220 12.35 20.77 3.33
CA SER A 220 12.33 19.31 3.62
C SER A 220 10.93 18.68 3.54
N PRO A 221 9.84 19.29 4.07
CA PRO A 221 8.50 18.73 3.91
C PRO A 221 8.09 18.62 2.44
N ASP A 222 8.38 19.64 1.63
CA ASP A 222 8.03 19.66 0.20
C ASP A 222 8.71 18.50 -0.54
N HIS A 223 10.01 18.30 -0.34
CA HIS A 223 10.75 17.20 -0.96
C HIS A 223 10.26 15.82 -0.47
N TRP A 224 9.98 15.70 0.83
CA TRP A 224 9.50 14.45 1.43
C TRP A 224 8.15 14.01 0.84
N ASN A 225 7.20 14.94 0.75
CA ASN A 225 5.84 14.70 0.23
C ASN A 225 5.81 14.20 -1.22
N LEU A 226 6.93 14.34 -1.95
CA LEU A 226 7.08 13.90 -3.34
C LEU A 226 7.81 12.55 -3.45
N LEU A 227 8.70 12.27 -2.49
CA LEU A 227 9.51 11.05 -2.43
C LEU A 227 8.82 9.91 -1.69
N HIS A 228 8.25 10.14 -0.49
CA HIS A 228 7.66 9.07 0.31
C HIS A 228 6.52 8.31 -0.39
N PRO A 229 5.66 8.92 -1.23
CA PRO A 229 4.63 8.15 -1.93
C PRO A 229 5.22 7.15 -2.93
N LYS A 230 6.45 7.37 -3.41
CA LYS A 230 7.13 6.48 -4.36
C LYS A 230 7.56 5.16 -3.71
N CYS A 231 7.67 5.10 -2.38
CA CYS A 231 7.91 3.84 -1.67
C CYS A 231 6.77 2.81 -1.86
N SER A 232 5.56 3.23 -2.25
CA SER A 232 4.47 2.30 -2.63
C SER A 232 4.78 1.43 -3.85
N ASN A 233 5.74 1.83 -4.68
CA ASN A 233 6.20 1.01 -5.81
C ASN A 233 7.10 -0.15 -5.37
N VAL A 234 7.73 -0.03 -4.18
CA VAL A 234 8.54 -1.08 -3.57
C VAL A 234 7.58 -2.10 -2.97
N ARG A 235 7.48 -3.26 -3.62
CA ARG A 235 6.54 -4.31 -3.22
C ARG A 235 6.85 -4.78 -1.80
N ARG A 236 5.82 -4.80 -0.96
CA ARG A 236 5.78 -5.62 0.25
C ARG A 236 5.01 -6.90 -0.04
N GLU A 237 5.60 -8.04 0.27
CA GLU A 237 4.83 -9.24 0.54
C GLU A 237 4.08 -9.07 1.88
N LYS A 238 2.98 -9.80 2.08
CA LYS A 238 2.27 -9.80 3.36
C LYS A 238 3.01 -10.72 4.34
N THR A 239 4.07 -10.21 4.94
CA THR A 239 4.87 -10.87 5.97
C THR A 239 4.59 -10.27 7.35
N ARG A 240 4.99 -10.96 8.43
CA ARG A 240 4.84 -10.45 9.80
C ARG A 240 5.77 -9.25 10.06
N PRO A 241 5.40 -8.27 10.91
CA PRO A 241 6.18 -7.05 11.14
C PRO A 241 7.67 -7.28 11.46
N LEU A 242 7.98 -8.26 12.32
CA LEU A 242 9.38 -8.57 12.66
C LEU A 242 10.14 -9.23 11.50
N GLN A 243 9.46 -10.03 10.67
CA GLN A 243 10.05 -10.63 9.47
C GLN A 243 10.37 -9.53 8.43
N ALA A 244 9.40 -8.68 8.12
CA ALA A 244 9.58 -7.57 7.17
C ALA A 244 10.72 -6.62 7.62
N LEU A 245 10.85 -6.37 8.93
CA LEU A 245 11.93 -5.57 9.48
C LEU A 245 13.29 -6.26 9.34
N SER A 246 13.37 -7.58 9.58
CA SER A 246 14.60 -8.36 9.42
C SER A 246 15.09 -8.38 7.96
N GLU A 247 14.18 -8.60 7.01
CA GLU A 247 14.45 -8.57 5.57
C GLU A 247 14.94 -7.18 5.12
N ALA A 248 14.30 -6.11 5.59
CA ALA A 248 14.73 -4.74 5.30
C ALA A 248 16.12 -4.40 5.89
N VAL A 249 16.44 -4.87 7.10
CA VAL A 249 17.79 -4.71 7.69
C VAL A 249 18.84 -5.45 6.90
N ALA A 250 18.59 -6.70 6.53
CA ALA A 250 19.55 -7.50 5.76
C ALA A 250 19.87 -6.84 4.41
N PHE A 251 18.85 -6.30 3.72
CA PHE A 251 19.05 -5.58 2.46
C PHE A 251 19.80 -4.25 2.68
N PHE A 252 19.40 -3.44 3.65
CA PHE A 252 20.06 -2.17 3.99
C PHE A 252 21.54 -2.35 4.33
N LEU A 253 21.89 -3.31 5.19
CA LEU A 253 23.29 -3.62 5.53
C LEU A 253 24.08 -4.21 4.35
N GLY A 254 23.38 -4.81 3.37
CA GLY A 254 23.95 -5.26 2.11
C GLY A 254 24.40 -4.10 1.22
N GLU A 255 23.60 -3.04 1.14
CA GLU A 255 23.86 -1.85 0.31
C GLU A 255 24.77 -0.78 0.98
N LEU A 256 25.22 -1.02 2.22
CA LEU A 256 26.25 -0.18 2.83
C LEU A 256 27.64 -0.42 2.22
N GLN A 257 28.30 0.69 1.90
CA GLN A 257 29.60 0.78 1.26
C GLN A 257 30.68 1.28 2.22
N GLU A 258 31.93 0.96 1.89
CA GLU A 258 33.12 1.54 2.51
C GLU A 258 33.39 2.97 2.02
N ILE A 259 34.07 3.74 2.86
CA ILE A 259 34.47 5.11 2.61
C ILE A 259 35.85 5.14 1.90
N PRO A 260 35.99 5.78 0.73
CA PRO A 260 37.27 5.83 0.01
C PRO A 260 38.40 6.43 0.84
N GLY A 261 39.56 5.76 0.84
CA GLY A 261 40.74 6.21 1.59
C GLY A 261 40.60 6.14 3.11
N SER A 262 39.48 5.62 3.64
CA SER A 262 39.36 5.26 5.05
C SER A 262 40.34 4.12 5.36
N SER A 263 41.05 4.23 6.50
CA SER A 263 41.82 3.12 7.06
C SER A 263 40.96 2.17 7.92
N SER A 264 39.64 2.28 7.83
CA SER A 264 38.68 1.43 8.50
C SER A 264 37.75 0.79 7.49
N ASP A 265 37.69 -0.53 7.52
CA ASP A 265 36.81 -1.43 6.75
C ASP A 265 35.32 -1.31 7.16
N SER A 266 34.93 -0.18 7.77
CA SER A 266 33.56 0.08 8.19
C SER A 266 32.70 0.36 6.97
N ARG A 267 31.71 -0.51 6.72
CA ARG A 267 30.64 -0.25 5.76
C ARG A 267 29.56 0.59 6.42
N ASN A 268 29.69 1.92 6.32
CA ASN A 268 28.82 2.89 6.98
C ASN A 268 28.30 4.02 6.07
N LEU A 269 28.56 3.94 4.77
CA LEU A 269 28.04 4.86 3.76
C LEU A 269 26.90 4.22 2.98
N LEU A 270 25.77 4.91 2.89
CA LEU A 270 24.65 4.55 2.01
C LEU A 270 24.58 5.53 0.84
N GLY A 271 24.52 5.05 -0.40
CA GLY A 271 24.34 5.88 -1.60
C GLY A 271 25.62 6.15 -2.39
N ALA A 272 25.47 6.93 -3.45
CA ALA A 272 26.49 7.18 -4.46
C ALA A 272 27.43 8.33 -4.07
N ARG A 273 28.62 8.27 -4.64
CA ARG A 273 29.73 9.20 -4.39
C ARG A 273 30.69 9.24 -5.57
N GLY A 274 31.50 10.29 -5.63
CA GLY A 274 32.68 10.34 -6.48
C GLY A 274 33.80 9.40 -6.01
N ALA A 275 35.00 9.63 -6.54
CA ALA A 275 36.21 8.91 -6.17
C ALA A 275 36.58 9.07 -4.68
N ASP A 276 36.29 10.24 -4.12
CA ASP A 276 36.47 10.60 -2.71
C ASP A 276 35.32 11.50 -2.22
N LEU A 277 35.36 11.90 -0.94
CA LEU A 277 34.33 12.66 -0.24
C LEU A 277 34.88 13.93 0.42
N HIS A 278 35.81 14.64 -0.23
CA HIS A 278 36.39 15.89 0.28
C HIS A 278 35.33 16.89 0.76
N ASN A 279 34.25 17.09 0.00
CA ASN A 279 33.14 17.99 0.31
C ASN A 279 32.01 17.31 1.12
N GLY A 280 32.03 15.97 1.22
CA GLY A 280 31.02 15.17 1.91
C GLY A 280 29.76 14.92 1.08
N CYS A 281 28.68 14.53 1.76
CA CYS A 281 27.40 14.20 1.15
C CYS A 281 26.51 15.44 0.93
N ASP A 282 26.79 16.24 -0.09
CA ASP A 282 26.04 17.45 -0.46
C ASP A 282 25.00 17.24 -1.59
N GLY A 283 24.84 16.02 -2.08
CA GLY A 283 23.87 15.65 -3.12
C GLY A 283 24.40 15.69 -4.55
N SER A 284 25.66 16.08 -4.78
CA SER A 284 26.37 15.84 -6.04
C SER A 284 26.94 14.41 -6.09
N THR A 285 27.24 13.91 -7.29
CA THR A 285 27.93 12.63 -7.53
C THR A 285 29.28 12.82 -8.22
N GLU A 286 29.76 14.06 -8.29
CA GLU A 286 31.05 14.41 -8.91
C GLU A 286 32.22 14.08 -7.97
N VAL A 287 33.45 14.15 -8.49
CA VAL A 287 34.69 13.91 -7.71
C VAL A 287 34.76 14.87 -6.52
N GLY A 288 34.98 14.34 -5.31
CA GLY A 288 34.95 15.09 -4.06
C GLY A 288 33.59 15.12 -3.35
N HIS A 289 32.51 14.66 -4.00
CA HIS A 289 31.14 14.81 -3.51
C HIS A 289 30.42 13.48 -3.32
N GLY A 290 29.30 13.52 -2.60
CA GLY A 290 28.40 12.38 -2.49
C GLY A 290 26.93 12.74 -2.37
N ARG A 291 26.09 11.83 -2.86
CA ARG A 291 24.65 11.82 -2.66
C ARG A 291 24.36 10.63 -1.74
N CYS A 292 24.72 10.81 -0.48
CA CYS A 292 24.88 9.72 0.46
C CYS A 292 24.40 10.08 1.87
N VAL A 293 24.34 9.07 2.73
CA VAL A 293 24.31 9.18 4.20
C VAL A 293 25.54 8.47 4.74
N ILE A 294 26.26 9.08 5.68
CA ILE A 294 27.39 8.46 6.40
C ILE A 294 26.99 8.32 7.86
N TYR A 295 26.67 7.09 8.25
CA TYR A 295 26.32 6.72 9.61
C TYR A 295 27.57 6.69 10.51
N LEU A 296 27.40 6.83 11.82
CA LEU A 296 28.45 6.48 12.78
C LEU A 296 28.65 4.94 12.74
N PRO A 297 29.88 4.41 12.54
CA PRO A 297 30.10 2.97 12.32
C PRO A 297 29.45 2.05 13.36
N ARG A 298 29.51 2.43 14.65
CA ARG A 298 28.89 1.70 15.78
C ARG A 298 27.36 1.49 15.70
N HIS A 299 26.68 2.14 14.75
CA HIS A 299 25.24 2.01 14.56
C HIS A 299 24.89 1.04 13.43
N VAL A 300 25.87 0.57 12.65
CA VAL A 300 25.70 -0.23 11.41
C VAL A 300 26.74 -1.35 11.23
N ASN A 301 27.71 -1.48 12.13
CA ASN A 301 28.75 -2.53 12.12
C ASN A 301 28.27 -3.90 12.65
N GLU A 302 27.05 -3.98 13.19
CA GLU A 302 26.42 -5.19 13.70
C GLU A 302 25.22 -5.60 12.83
N SER A 303 24.86 -6.89 12.85
CA SER A 303 23.67 -7.42 12.14
C SER A 303 22.35 -6.83 12.66
N THR A 304 22.36 -6.23 13.85
CA THR A 304 21.24 -5.50 14.43
C THR A 304 21.64 -4.03 14.59
N PRO A 305 21.21 -3.13 13.69
CA PRO A 305 21.56 -1.71 13.78
C PRO A 305 21.13 -1.08 15.11
N THR A 306 21.83 -0.03 15.52
CA THR A 306 21.41 0.83 16.67
C THR A 306 21.05 2.25 16.23
N ILE A 307 20.68 2.41 14.96
CA ILE A 307 20.16 3.65 14.38
C ILE A 307 18.85 4.06 15.07
N SER A 308 18.66 5.35 15.36
CA SER A 308 17.50 5.88 16.12
C SER A 308 16.16 5.46 15.51
N TRP A 309 15.97 5.69 14.20
CA TRP A 309 14.73 5.32 13.52
C TRP A 309 14.50 3.80 13.48
N TYR A 310 15.57 3.01 13.41
CA TYR A 310 15.46 1.54 13.40
C TYR A 310 15.02 1.01 14.75
N LEU A 311 15.59 1.52 15.85
CA LEU A 311 15.18 1.15 17.21
C LEU A 311 13.70 1.42 17.45
N LYS A 312 13.18 2.54 16.89
CA LYS A 312 11.76 2.89 16.91
C LYS A 312 10.88 1.93 16.12
N LEU A 313 11.29 1.57 14.89
CA LEU A 313 10.58 0.56 14.11
C LEU A 313 10.59 -0.82 14.78
N ARG A 314 11.70 -1.21 15.40
CA ARG A 314 11.80 -2.48 16.14
C ARG A 314 10.83 -2.53 17.31
N GLU A 315 10.76 -1.47 18.12
CA GLU A 315 9.81 -1.40 19.24
C GLU A 315 8.35 -1.41 18.76
N ALA A 316 8.03 -0.74 17.64
CA ALA A 316 6.70 -0.80 17.04
C ALA A 316 6.38 -2.21 16.49
N ALA A 317 7.32 -2.84 15.78
CA ALA A 317 7.15 -4.16 15.18
C ALA A 317 6.99 -5.26 16.24
N THR A 318 7.75 -5.23 17.34
CA THR A 318 7.58 -6.16 18.47
C THR A 318 6.17 -6.10 19.04
N ARG A 319 5.65 -4.90 19.32
CA ARG A 319 4.28 -4.73 19.85
C ARG A 319 3.19 -5.11 18.85
N MET A 320 3.41 -4.89 17.55
CA MET A 320 2.50 -5.38 16.51
C MET A 320 2.53 -6.91 16.42
N GLU A 321 3.68 -7.55 16.61
CA GLU A 321 3.81 -9.00 16.67
C GLU A 321 3.05 -9.61 17.86
N GLU A 322 3.16 -8.99 19.04
CA GLU A 322 2.42 -9.36 20.26
C GLU A 322 0.90 -9.30 20.02
N LEU A 323 0.41 -8.22 19.39
CA LEU A 323 -0.99 -8.08 18.99
C LEU A 323 -1.45 -9.17 18.01
N ILE A 324 -0.63 -9.53 17.01
CA ILE A 324 -0.97 -10.57 16.02
C ILE A 324 -1.01 -11.96 16.69
N GLN A 325 -0.05 -12.29 17.55
CA GLN A 325 -0.06 -13.56 18.29
C GLN A 325 -1.29 -13.68 19.20
N ALA A 326 -1.71 -12.56 19.78
CA ALA A 326 -2.85 -12.52 20.68
C ALA A 326 -4.21 -12.50 19.90
N GLU A 327 -4.26 -11.91 18.69
CA GLU A 327 -5.35 -12.13 17.72
C GLU A 327 -5.48 -13.63 17.38
N GLU A 328 -4.38 -14.27 16.97
CA GLU A 328 -4.35 -15.69 16.58
C GLU A 328 -4.84 -16.62 17.71
N TYR A 329 -4.53 -16.29 18.97
CA TYR A 329 -5.02 -17.02 20.14
C TYR A 329 -6.54 -16.91 20.30
N LEU A 330 -7.09 -15.70 20.17
CA LEU A 330 -8.54 -15.47 20.28
C LEU A 330 -9.30 -16.10 19.10
N VAL A 331 -8.78 -15.99 17.88
CA VAL A 331 -9.32 -16.65 16.68
C VAL A 331 -9.32 -18.19 16.85
N LYS A 332 -8.33 -18.77 17.54
CA LYS A 332 -8.35 -20.19 17.88
C LYS A 332 -9.52 -20.55 18.80
N ILE A 333 -9.85 -19.72 19.80
CA ILE A 333 -11.01 -19.94 20.67
C ILE A 333 -12.32 -19.75 19.89
N GLN A 334 -12.44 -18.69 19.09
CA GLN A 334 -13.58 -18.45 18.19
C GLN A 334 -13.87 -19.64 17.26
N ASN A 335 -12.82 -20.25 16.71
CA ASN A 335 -12.97 -21.48 15.92
C ASN A 335 -13.50 -22.63 16.78
N GLN A 336 -12.96 -22.88 17.99
CA GLN A 336 -13.49 -23.92 18.89
C GLN A 336 -14.96 -23.69 19.27
N VAL A 337 -15.34 -22.42 19.51
CA VAL A 337 -16.72 -22.00 19.73
C VAL A 337 -17.59 -22.31 18.51
N ASN A 338 -17.17 -21.93 17.32
CA ASN A 338 -17.92 -22.14 16.07
C ASN A 338 -18.07 -23.63 15.70
N GLU A 339 -17.07 -24.47 16.00
CA GLU A 339 -17.16 -25.93 15.87
C GLU A 339 -18.24 -26.50 16.81
N LEU A 340 -18.20 -26.16 18.10
CA LEU A 340 -19.25 -26.59 19.07
C LEU A 340 -20.64 -26.08 18.69
N LYS A 341 -20.77 -24.82 18.25
CA LYS A 341 -22.04 -24.25 17.74
C LYS A 341 -22.53 -24.96 16.45
N ARG A 342 -21.66 -25.66 15.72
CA ARG A 342 -22.04 -26.49 14.56
C ARG A 342 -22.44 -27.91 14.99
N GLU A 343 -21.73 -28.53 15.92
CA GLU A 343 -22.04 -29.85 16.47
C GLU A 343 -23.35 -29.85 17.27
N ALA A 344 -23.66 -28.75 17.97
CA ALA A 344 -24.88 -28.57 18.74
C ALA A 344 -26.17 -28.41 17.90
N ARG A 345 -26.07 -28.23 16.58
CA ARG A 345 -27.25 -28.01 15.73
C ARG A 345 -28.02 -29.32 15.51
N PRO A 346 -29.35 -29.36 15.78
CA PRO A 346 -30.14 -30.57 15.61
C PRO A 346 -30.15 -31.03 14.15
N VAL A 347 -29.88 -32.32 13.94
CA VAL A 347 -30.01 -32.98 12.63
C VAL A 347 -31.50 -33.09 12.30
N PRO A 348 -31.96 -32.70 11.09
CA PRO A 348 -33.34 -32.91 10.69
C PRO A 348 -33.66 -34.41 10.57
N ASN A 349 -34.51 -34.92 11.46
CA ASN A 349 -34.97 -36.31 11.43
C ASN A 349 -35.97 -36.53 10.28
N ASN A 350 -35.47 -36.97 9.14
CA ASN A 350 -36.29 -37.51 8.06
C ASN A 350 -36.64 -38.98 8.35
N SER A 351 -37.56 -39.23 9.28
CA SER A 351 -38.04 -40.58 9.62
C SER A 351 -39.56 -40.63 9.79
N SER A 352 -40.26 -41.18 8.81
CA SER A 352 -41.68 -41.54 8.92
C SER A 352 -41.96 -42.89 8.24
N GLU A 353 -42.09 -43.92 9.07
CA GLU A 353 -43.03 -45.03 8.83
C GLU A 353 -44.47 -44.54 9.08
N LYS A 354 -45.54 -45.15 8.57
CA LYS A 354 -45.75 -46.30 7.67
C LYS A 354 -46.74 -45.82 6.55
N GLU A 355 -47.53 -46.58 5.78
CA GLU A 355 -47.93 -47.99 5.71
C GLU A 355 -48.35 -48.32 4.26
N LYS A 356 -48.66 -49.58 3.94
CA LYS A 356 -49.13 -50.02 2.61
C LYS A 356 -50.64 -49.82 2.45
N ASP A 357 -51.12 -49.49 1.25
CA ASP A 357 -51.88 -50.48 0.44
C ASP A 357 -51.93 -50.12 -1.07
N GLU A 358 -52.37 -51.07 -1.90
CA GLU A 358 -52.02 -51.17 -3.33
C GLU A 358 -53.22 -51.06 -4.31
N SER A 359 -53.06 -50.27 -5.39
CA SER A 359 -53.89 -50.23 -6.63
C SER A 359 -55.37 -49.76 -6.50
N ASN A 360 -55.85 -48.81 -7.30
CA ASN A 360 -55.93 -48.91 -8.77
C ASN A 360 -55.93 -47.54 -9.49
N ASN A 361 -55.41 -47.55 -10.72
CA ASN A 361 -55.38 -46.40 -11.64
C ASN A 361 -56.75 -46.14 -12.29
N THR A 362 -57.15 -44.87 -12.38
CA THR A 362 -57.21 -44.17 -13.69
C THR A 362 -57.28 -42.63 -13.55
N ASP A 363 -56.16 -42.00 -13.90
CA ASP A 363 -56.01 -40.77 -14.70
C ASP A 363 -57.22 -39.82 -14.85
N ASN A 364 -57.12 -38.62 -14.25
CA ASN A 364 -57.04 -37.34 -15.01
C ASN A 364 -56.75 -36.14 -14.08
N GLY A 365 -55.74 -35.32 -14.42
CA GLY A 365 -55.55 -33.96 -13.87
C GLY A 365 -54.55 -33.82 -12.71
N LEU A 366 -53.33 -33.34 -13.02
CA LEU A 366 -52.22 -33.18 -12.07
C LEU A 366 -52.45 -32.09 -10.99
N GLU A 367 -52.52 -32.54 -9.73
CA GLU A 367 -52.06 -31.81 -8.54
C GLU A 367 -50.53 -31.53 -8.61
N GLY A 368 -49.91 -30.66 -7.80
CA GLY A 368 -50.48 -29.79 -6.76
C GLY A 368 -49.44 -29.37 -5.70
N LYS A 369 -49.88 -29.40 -4.43
CA LYS A 369 -49.15 -29.26 -3.15
C LYS A 369 -47.66 -28.85 -3.16
N LYS A 370 -47.44 -27.69 -2.54
CA LYS A 370 -46.24 -27.32 -1.75
C LYS A 370 -45.79 -28.42 -0.78
N PRO A 371 -44.51 -28.78 -0.73
CA PRO A 371 -43.89 -29.36 0.46
C PRO A 371 -42.59 -28.64 0.90
N THR A 372 -42.19 -28.88 2.14
CA THR A 372 -41.03 -28.27 2.81
C THR A 372 -39.71 -29.03 2.58
N THR A 373 -38.60 -28.27 2.54
CA THR A 373 -37.22 -28.63 2.95
C THR A 373 -36.65 -30.03 2.61
N SER A 374 -35.67 -30.08 1.70
CA SER A 374 -34.35 -30.72 1.98
C SER A 374 -33.30 -30.48 0.87
N SER A 375 -32.02 -30.45 1.28
CA SER A 375 -30.83 -30.86 0.50
C SER A 375 -30.69 -30.44 -0.98
N LYS A 376 -30.73 -29.14 -1.32
CA LYS A 376 -30.12 -28.66 -2.58
C LYS A 376 -28.62 -28.41 -2.41
N ARG A 377 -27.80 -29.37 -2.90
CA ARG A 377 -26.33 -29.34 -2.91
C ARG A 377 -25.71 -28.34 -3.91
N GLY A 378 -26.50 -27.40 -4.45
CA GLY A 378 -26.07 -26.38 -5.42
C GLY A 378 -26.91 -25.11 -5.33
N CYS A 379 -26.48 -24.05 -6.02
CA CYS A 379 -27.08 -22.71 -5.95
C CYS A 379 -28.32 -22.52 -6.85
N SER A 380 -28.55 -23.42 -7.81
CA SER A 380 -29.74 -23.42 -8.69
C SER A 380 -31.08 -23.66 -7.98
N GLY A 381 -31.09 -23.68 -6.64
CA GLY A 381 -32.30 -23.68 -5.82
C GLY A 381 -32.86 -22.30 -5.49
N PHE A 382 -32.13 -21.21 -5.78
CA PHE A 382 -32.51 -19.86 -5.40
C PHE A 382 -32.90 -19.03 -6.62
N GLU A 383 -34.22 -18.92 -6.84
CA GLU A 383 -34.81 -18.23 -8.00
C GLU A 383 -34.84 -16.70 -7.85
N SER A 384 -34.38 -16.15 -6.72
CA SER A 384 -34.34 -14.70 -6.48
C SER A 384 -32.95 -14.22 -6.07
N LYS A 385 -32.64 -12.97 -6.43
CA LYS A 385 -31.41 -12.29 -6.01
C LYS A 385 -31.28 -12.18 -4.49
N VAL A 386 -32.38 -11.96 -3.76
CA VAL A 386 -32.37 -11.81 -2.30
C VAL A 386 -31.96 -13.13 -1.65
N THR A 387 -32.72 -14.21 -1.92
CA THR A 387 -32.45 -15.54 -1.36
C THR A 387 -31.12 -16.15 -1.83
N CYS A 388 -30.57 -15.70 -2.96
CA CYS A 388 -29.22 -16.07 -3.38
C CYS A 388 -28.11 -15.38 -2.57
N LEU A 389 -28.26 -14.08 -2.29
CA LEU A 389 -27.22 -13.27 -1.63
C LEU A 389 -27.04 -13.62 -0.15
N GLU A 390 -28.08 -14.13 0.50
CA GLU A 390 -28.04 -14.72 1.85
C GLU A 390 -27.10 -15.95 1.94
N GLN A 391 -26.76 -16.57 0.81
CA GLN A 391 -25.96 -17.80 0.74
C GLN A 391 -24.49 -17.53 0.43
N LYS A 392 -24.02 -16.29 0.57
CA LYS A 392 -22.59 -15.95 0.46
C LYS A 392 -21.77 -16.59 1.58
N PRO A 393 -20.52 -17.01 1.33
CA PRO A 393 -19.79 -16.97 0.06
C PRO A 393 -20.05 -18.18 -0.86
N ARG A 394 -21.03 -19.04 -0.55
CA ARG A 394 -21.28 -20.30 -1.27
C ARG A 394 -21.94 -20.11 -2.64
N CYS A 395 -22.68 -19.02 -2.82
CA CYS A 395 -23.40 -18.69 -4.06
C CYS A 395 -23.16 -17.22 -4.47
N GLU A 396 -23.23 -16.95 -5.77
CA GLU A 396 -23.22 -15.60 -6.35
C GLU A 396 -24.39 -15.41 -7.34
N TRP A 397 -24.88 -14.17 -7.46
CA TRP A 397 -25.92 -13.83 -8.42
C TRP A 397 -25.27 -13.26 -9.69
N ASN A 398 -25.38 -13.98 -10.81
CA ASN A 398 -24.68 -13.61 -12.05
C ASN A 398 -25.39 -12.51 -12.88
N GLY A 399 -26.57 -12.07 -12.44
CA GLY A 399 -27.43 -11.11 -13.14
C GLY A 399 -28.85 -11.65 -13.33
N SER A 400 -28.96 -12.93 -13.69
CA SER A 400 -30.24 -13.62 -13.97
C SER A 400 -30.54 -14.82 -13.07
N GLU A 401 -29.51 -15.45 -12.48
CA GLU A 401 -29.66 -16.69 -11.72
C GLU A 401 -28.61 -16.79 -10.60
N CYS A 402 -28.83 -17.74 -9.68
CA CYS A 402 -27.94 -18.02 -8.56
C CYS A 402 -27.00 -19.19 -8.87
N VAL A 403 -25.70 -18.92 -8.94
CA VAL A 403 -24.67 -19.88 -9.36
C VAL A 403 -23.65 -20.14 -8.26
N THR A 404 -22.99 -21.30 -8.32
CA THR A 404 -21.80 -21.56 -7.49
C THR A 404 -20.63 -20.72 -8.00
N PRO A 405 -19.90 -19.97 -7.15
CA PRO A 405 -18.80 -19.14 -7.60
C PRO A 405 -17.73 -19.99 -8.30
N ILE A 406 -17.43 -19.63 -9.54
CA ILE A 406 -16.34 -20.29 -10.26
C ILE A 406 -15.04 -19.88 -9.58
N ARG A 407 -14.40 -20.82 -8.86
CA ARG A 407 -13.00 -20.67 -8.44
C ARG A 407 -12.15 -20.52 -9.71
N ARG A 408 -11.92 -19.27 -10.14
CA ARG A 408 -10.85 -18.94 -11.08
C ARG A 408 -9.53 -19.21 -10.38
N LEU A 409 -9.05 -20.45 -10.52
CA LEU A 409 -7.64 -20.77 -10.39
C LEU A 409 -6.89 -19.94 -11.45
N PHE A 410 -6.46 -18.75 -11.07
CA PHE A 410 -5.48 -17.96 -11.83
C PHE A 410 -4.11 -18.63 -11.68
N THR A 411 -3.93 -19.77 -12.36
CA THR A 411 -2.59 -20.26 -12.69
C THR A 411 -2.07 -19.42 -13.87
N SER A 412 -0.87 -18.87 -13.73
CA SER A 412 -0.34 -17.79 -14.56
C SER A 412 0.10 -18.19 -15.98
N SER A 413 -0.31 -19.36 -16.49
CA SER A 413 0.30 -20.01 -17.67
C SER A 413 -0.55 -19.97 -18.96
N GLY A 414 -1.70 -19.27 -18.97
CA GLY A 414 -2.67 -19.32 -20.08
C GLY A 414 -2.71 -18.13 -21.06
N VAL A 415 -2.08 -16.99 -20.77
CA VAL A 415 -2.35 -15.71 -21.46
C VAL A 415 -1.60 -15.53 -22.80
N ASN A 416 -0.71 -16.46 -23.13
CA ASN A 416 0.23 -16.36 -24.27
C ASN A 416 -0.22 -17.07 -25.57
N ARG A 417 -1.47 -17.55 -25.66
CA ARG A 417 -2.01 -18.21 -26.87
C ARG A 417 -3.42 -17.75 -27.30
N LEU A 418 -3.66 -16.44 -27.28
CA LEU A 418 -4.84 -15.83 -27.91
C LEU A 418 -4.45 -14.60 -28.75
N PRO A 419 -4.95 -14.47 -30.00
CA PRO A 419 -4.62 -13.36 -30.89
C PRO A 419 -5.17 -12.02 -30.41
N ALA A 420 -4.53 -10.94 -30.86
CA ALA A 420 -4.64 -9.61 -30.27
C ALA A 420 -6.04 -8.97 -30.11
N PRO A 421 -7.03 -9.10 -31.03
CA PRO A 421 -8.23 -8.25 -30.98
C PRO A 421 -9.18 -8.56 -29.81
N LEU A 422 -9.09 -9.73 -29.17
CA LEU A 422 -9.97 -10.12 -28.06
C LEU A 422 -9.45 -9.75 -26.66
N LYS A 423 -8.21 -9.24 -26.53
CA LYS A 423 -7.68 -8.81 -25.22
C LYS A 423 -8.27 -7.48 -24.71
N LEU A 424 -8.97 -6.73 -25.56
CA LEU A 424 -9.55 -5.42 -25.23
C LEU A 424 -10.97 -5.47 -24.63
N PHE A 425 -11.67 -6.62 -24.69
CA PHE A 425 -13.05 -6.73 -24.21
C PHE A 425 -13.20 -6.94 -22.69
N PHE A 426 -12.11 -7.20 -21.95
CA PHE A 426 -12.13 -7.52 -20.51
C PHE A 426 -11.52 -6.41 -19.62
N LEU A 427 -11.52 -5.15 -20.08
CA LEU A 427 -11.01 -4.00 -19.33
C LEU A 427 -12.02 -2.82 -19.21
N VAL A 428 -13.31 -3.06 -19.50
CA VAL A 428 -14.37 -2.02 -19.51
C VAL A 428 -15.65 -2.45 -18.78
N PHE A 429 -15.59 -3.49 -17.92
CA PHE A 429 -16.63 -3.86 -16.96
C PHE A 429 -15.98 -4.35 -15.66
#